data_AF-A0A261Y6U1-F1
#
_entry.id   AF-A0A261Y6U1-F1
#
_cell.length_a   1.000
_cell.length_b   1.000
_cell.length_c   1.000
_cell.angle_alpha   90.00
_cell.angle_beta   90.00
_cell.angle_gamma   90.00
#
_symmetry.space_group_name_H-M   'P 1'
#
loop_
_entity.id
_entity.type
_entity.pdbx_description
1 polymer ?
#
loop_
_entity_poly.entity_id
_entity_poly.type
_entity_poly.pdbx_seq_one_letter_code
_entity_poly.pdbx_strand_id
1 'polypeptide(L)'
;MEPASALSGAVHAAMSYLGSSAPQNMAKDTQFQPLTGVCEFLNALHVYTEEARQGVTRFVEANHFCSHQSKTVRQCLIYDSNSKDARLIGVEYMIPKRVYETLPDEEKSLWHSHEFEVKSGMLVLPKPSYVTQDEWELAERQAMKEVVGLYGKTWHFWQIDRGDELPLGYPKLMGSLTDHIQVDLDLALAERDMKFGVNYKDKAKSRETIACPGVHPLADSWWQKT
;
A
#
# COMPACT_ATOMS: atom_id res chain seq x y z
N MET A 1 -38.02 -47.31 15.62
CA MET A 1 -37.67 -47.34 14.18
C MET A 1 -37.18 -45.95 13.81
N GLU A 2 -35.88 -45.81 13.55
CA GLU A 2 -35.33 -44.80 12.62
C GLU A 2 -35.41 -45.37 11.17
N PRO A 3 -35.13 -44.63 10.06
CA PRO A 3 -34.83 -43.18 9.86
C PRO A 3 -35.50 -42.53 8.60
N ALA A 4 -35.08 -41.27 8.31
CA ALA A 4 -34.87 -40.63 6.99
C ALA A 4 -36.04 -39.98 6.19
N SER A 5 -36.04 -38.64 6.08
CA SER A 5 -35.54 -37.97 4.86
C SER A 5 -35.29 -36.46 5.09
N ALA A 6 -34.01 -36.12 5.19
CA ALA A 6 -33.51 -34.79 4.90
C ALA A 6 -33.24 -34.75 3.39
N LEU A 7 -33.92 -33.87 2.63
CA LEU A 7 -33.54 -33.37 1.30
C LEU A 7 -34.72 -32.57 0.70
N SER A 8 -34.87 -31.30 1.09
CA SER A 8 -35.64 -30.33 0.28
C SER A 8 -35.34 -28.86 0.62
N GLY A 9 -34.68 -28.56 1.75
CA GLY A 9 -34.41 -27.17 2.15
C GLY A 9 -33.07 -26.58 1.67
N ALA A 10 -32.17 -27.40 1.12
CA ALA A 10 -30.77 -27.01 0.89
C ALA A 10 -30.45 -26.50 -0.54
N VAL A 11 -31.45 -26.25 -1.39
CA VAL A 11 -31.19 -25.87 -2.81
C VAL A 11 -31.75 -24.48 -3.16
N HIS A 12 -32.25 -23.70 -2.19
CA HIS A 12 -32.68 -22.31 -2.42
C HIS A 12 -31.69 -21.25 -1.91
N ALA A 13 -30.50 -21.65 -1.43
CA ALA A 13 -29.48 -20.74 -0.91
C ALA A 13 -28.36 -20.38 -1.91
N ALA A 14 -28.45 -20.83 -3.17
CA ALA A 14 -27.42 -20.55 -4.15
C ALA A 14 -28.06 -20.32 -5.53
N MET A 15 -28.48 -19.08 -5.79
CA MET A 15 -28.51 -18.42 -7.11
C MET A 15 -29.54 -17.28 -7.09
N SER A 16 -29.09 -16.05 -6.81
CA SER A 16 -29.74 -14.84 -7.33
C SER A 16 -28.87 -13.63 -7.06
N TYR A 17 -27.85 -13.47 -7.91
CA TYR A 17 -27.35 -12.17 -8.32
C TYR A 17 -28.33 -11.66 -9.39
N LEU A 18 -29.24 -10.75 -9.06
CA LEU A 18 -29.94 -9.93 -10.06
C LEU A 18 -30.18 -8.54 -9.46
N GLY A 19 -29.65 -7.53 -10.15
CA GLY A 19 -29.62 -6.15 -9.71
C GLY A 19 -30.98 -5.59 -9.34
N SER A 20 -31.02 -4.86 -8.23
CA SER A 20 -32.07 -3.91 -7.90
C SER A 20 -31.50 -2.92 -6.88
N SER A 21 -31.86 -1.66 -7.08
CA SER A 21 -31.53 -0.47 -6.27
C SER A 21 -31.36 -0.74 -4.78
N ALA A 22 -30.17 -0.48 -4.25
CA ALA A 22 -29.90 -0.53 -2.82
C ALA A 22 -30.76 0.51 -2.07
N PRO A 23 -31.52 0.13 -1.02
CA PRO A 23 -32.15 1.10 -0.15
C PRO A 23 -31.11 1.80 0.73
N GLN A 24 -31.25 3.11 0.87
CA GLN A 24 -30.54 3.94 1.83
C GLN A 24 -30.91 3.55 3.26
N ASN A 25 -29.99 2.85 3.93
CA ASN A 25 -29.61 3.00 5.34
C ASN A 25 -28.64 1.87 5.67
N MET A 26 -27.34 2.12 5.52
CA MET A 26 -26.33 1.20 6.05
C MET A 26 -26.36 1.28 7.58
N ALA A 27 -27.24 0.48 8.19
CA ALA A 27 -26.92 -0.08 9.49
C ALA A 27 -25.49 -0.61 9.40
N LYS A 28 -24.63 -0.32 10.39
CA LYS A 28 -23.28 -0.86 10.47
C LYS A 28 -23.37 -2.38 10.44
N ASP A 29 -23.25 -2.95 9.25
CA ASP A 29 -23.28 -4.37 9.03
C ASP A 29 -22.12 -4.97 9.83
N THR A 30 -22.45 -5.79 10.82
CA THR A 30 -21.48 -6.46 11.66
C THR A 30 -20.68 -7.52 10.90
N GLN A 31 -21.04 -7.80 9.64
CA GLN A 31 -20.33 -8.75 8.79
C GLN A 31 -18.96 -8.24 8.31
N PHE A 32 -18.78 -6.92 8.13
CA PHE A 32 -17.55 -6.34 7.54
C PHE A 32 -16.66 -5.61 8.55
N GLN A 33 -16.76 -5.94 9.84
CA GLN A 33 -16.04 -5.24 10.91
C GLN A 33 -14.53 -5.07 10.66
N PRO A 34 -13.77 -6.07 10.14
CA PRO A 34 -12.35 -5.89 9.88
C PRO A 34 -12.03 -4.76 8.89
N LEU A 35 -12.93 -4.47 7.93
CA LEU A 35 -12.74 -3.42 6.92
C LEU A 35 -13.03 -2.03 7.47
N THR A 36 -13.81 -1.92 8.55
CA THR A 36 -14.15 -0.63 9.18
C THR A 36 -12.95 0.05 9.86
N GLY A 37 -11.85 -0.68 10.06
CA GLY A 37 -10.60 -0.15 10.62
C GLY A 37 -9.67 0.50 9.60
N VAL A 38 -9.98 0.44 8.31
CA VAL A 38 -9.21 1.14 7.26
C VAL A 38 -9.45 2.65 7.39
N CYS A 39 -8.39 3.41 7.64
CA CYS A 39 -8.48 4.83 8.01
C CYS A 39 -7.46 5.73 7.32
N GLU A 40 -6.56 5.19 6.50
CA GLU A 40 -5.51 5.95 5.82
C GLU A 40 -5.38 5.48 4.37
N PHE A 41 -5.22 6.43 3.45
CA PHE A 41 -4.99 6.18 2.02
C PHE A 41 -3.62 6.75 1.63
N LEU A 42 -2.69 5.88 1.23
CA LEU A 42 -1.36 6.26 0.72
C LEU A 42 -1.23 5.89 -0.75
N ASN A 43 -0.42 6.65 -1.48
CA ASN A 43 -0.02 6.32 -2.84
C ASN A 43 1.49 6.45 -3.00
N ALA A 44 2.12 5.42 -3.56
CA ALA A 44 3.57 5.34 -3.78
C ALA A 44 3.89 4.45 -5.00
N LEU A 45 5.18 4.21 -5.26
CA LEU A 45 5.65 3.26 -6.26
C LEU A 45 6.24 2.03 -5.58
N HIS A 46 5.86 0.85 -6.05
CA HIS A 46 6.45 -0.42 -5.61
C HIS A 46 7.39 -0.96 -6.67
N VAL A 47 8.58 -1.37 -6.24
CA VAL A 47 9.64 -1.92 -7.10
C VAL A 47 9.70 -3.42 -6.94
N TYR A 48 9.84 -4.15 -8.05
CA TYR A 48 10.09 -5.58 -8.01
C TYR A 48 11.53 -5.87 -7.56
N THR A 49 11.66 -6.53 -6.41
CA THR A 49 12.97 -6.68 -5.73
C THR A 49 13.94 -7.61 -6.46
N GLU A 50 13.45 -8.64 -7.16
CA GLU A 50 14.32 -9.56 -7.90
C GLU A 50 14.94 -8.90 -9.13
N GLU A 51 14.17 -8.11 -9.87
CA GLU A 51 14.66 -7.30 -10.98
C GLU A 51 15.63 -6.20 -10.48
N ALA A 52 15.32 -5.56 -9.35
CA ALA A 52 16.19 -4.56 -8.74
C ALA A 52 17.58 -5.13 -8.39
N ARG A 53 17.65 -6.36 -7.85
CA ARG A 53 18.91 -7.09 -7.60
C ARG A 53 19.76 -7.30 -8.85
N GLN A 54 19.13 -7.32 -10.01
CA GLN A 54 19.78 -7.48 -11.31
C GLN A 54 20.12 -6.14 -11.97
N GLY A 55 19.91 -5.03 -11.27
CA GLY A 55 20.15 -3.68 -11.78
C GLY A 55 19.05 -3.15 -12.71
N VAL A 56 17.85 -3.75 -12.67
CA VAL A 56 16.70 -3.33 -13.47
C VAL A 56 15.59 -2.79 -12.57
N THR A 57 15.24 -1.51 -12.72
CA THR A 57 14.12 -0.93 -11.96
C THR A 57 12.79 -1.13 -12.68
N ARG A 58 12.08 -2.21 -12.35
CA ARG A 58 10.69 -2.42 -12.75
C ARG A 58 9.77 -2.04 -11.59
N PHE A 59 8.77 -1.20 -11.83
CA PHE A 59 7.90 -0.67 -10.78
C PHE A 59 6.44 -0.53 -11.23
N VAL A 60 5.55 -0.41 -10.25
CA VAL A 60 4.11 -0.14 -10.45
C VAL A 60 3.61 0.88 -9.43
N GLU A 61 2.57 1.64 -9.78
CA GLU A 61 1.84 2.47 -8.81
C GLU A 61 1.11 1.56 -7.80
N ALA A 62 1.11 1.94 -6.52
CA ALA A 62 0.50 1.19 -5.44
C ALA A 62 -0.41 2.07 -4.57
N ASN A 63 -1.68 1.66 -4.44
CA ASN A 63 -2.70 2.36 -3.68
C ASN A 63 -2.98 1.61 -2.38
N HIS A 64 -2.58 2.21 -1.25
CA HIS A 64 -2.57 1.59 0.06
C HIS A 64 -3.80 2.01 0.85
N PHE A 65 -4.60 1.04 1.29
CA PHE A 65 -5.71 1.26 2.21
C PHE A 65 -5.37 0.65 3.56
N CYS A 66 -4.90 1.50 4.47
CA CYS A 66 -4.23 1.09 5.69
C CYS A 66 -5.14 1.15 6.92
N SER A 67 -4.91 0.21 7.83
CA SER A 67 -5.49 0.18 9.18
C SER A 67 -4.37 0.12 10.20
N HIS A 68 -4.51 0.88 11.29
CA HIS A 68 -3.56 0.89 12.40
C HIS A 68 -3.93 -0.21 13.40
N GLN A 69 -3.55 -1.46 13.08
CA GLN A 69 -3.90 -2.65 13.87
C GLN A 69 -3.43 -2.58 15.32
N SER A 70 -2.28 -1.97 15.55
CA SER A 70 -1.77 -1.69 16.89
C SER A 70 -0.92 -0.42 16.88
N LYS A 71 -0.36 -0.04 18.03
CA LYS A 71 0.61 1.07 18.13
C LYS A 71 1.93 0.81 17.38
N THR A 72 2.16 -0.41 16.90
CA THR A 72 3.41 -0.84 16.27
C THR A 72 3.23 -1.51 14.92
N VAL A 73 2.00 -1.74 14.48
CA VAL A 73 1.72 -2.42 13.21
C VAL A 73 0.64 -1.66 12.47
N ARG A 74 1.00 -1.15 11.30
CA ARG A 74 0.05 -0.80 10.24
C ARG A 74 -0.04 -1.98 9.29
N GLN A 75 -1.23 -2.25 8.77
CA GLN A 75 -1.42 -3.19 7.68
C GLN A 75 -2.23 -2.52 6.58
N CYS A 76 -1.84 -2.73 5.34
CA CYS A 76 -2.45 -2.11 4.19
C CYS A 76 -2.89 -3.18 3.19
N LEU A 77 -4.11 -3.01 2.68
CA LEU A 77 -4.53 -3.66 1.45
C LEU A 77 -4.00 -2.82 0.28
N ILE A 78 -3.31 -3.44 -0.67
CA ILE A 78 -2.74 -2.76 -1.82
C ILE A 78 -3.61 -3.03 -3.05
N TYR A 79 -4.05 -1.97 -3.69
CA TYR A 79 -4.80 -2.00 -4.93
C TYR A 79 -4.00 -1.37 -6.08
N ASP A 80 -4.33 -1.76 -7.30
CA ASP A 80 -3.74 -1.18 -8.52
C ASP A 80 -4.24 0.24 -8.82
N SER A 81 -5.39 0.61 -8.29
CA SER A 81 -5.97 1.95 -8.39
C SER A 81 -6.83 2.26 -7.17
N ASN A 82 -7.37 3.47 -7.09
CA ASN A 82 -8.37 3.87 -6.10
C ASN A 82 -9.81 3.84 -6.66
N SER A 83 -10.03 3.14 -7.78
CA SER A 83 -11.33 3.00 -8.43
C SER A 83 -12.19 1.94 -7.74
N LYS A 84 -13.50 1.96 -7.98
CA LYS A 84 -14.47 1.03 -7.37
C LYS A 84 -14.19 -0.45 -7.73
N ASP A 85 -13.66 -0.68 -8.92
CA ASP A 85 -13.36 -1.98 -9.53
C ASP A 85 -11.87 -2.32 -9.50
N ALA A 86 -11.09 -1.61 -8.66
CA ALA A 86 -9.66 -1.85 -8.49
C ALA A 86 -9.39 -3.31 -8.07
N ARG A 87 -8.30 -3.87 -8.59
CA ARG A 87 -7.85 -5.21 -8.24
C ARG A 87 -7.07 -5.14 -6.94
N LEU A 88 -7.38 -6.04 -5.99
CA LEU A 88 -6.51 -6.25 -4.83
C LEU A 88 -5.24 -6.95 -5.32
N ILE A 89 -4.11 -6.26 -5.27
CA ILE A 89 -2.84 -6.74 -5.82
C ILE A 89 -1.87 -7.17 -4.73
N GLY A 90 -2.04 -6.77 -3.48
CA GLY A 90 -1.03 -7.04 -2.47
C GLY A 90 -1.44 -6.71 -1.04
N VAL A 91 -0.51 -6.97 -0.13
CA VAL A 91 -0.56 -6.51 1.26
C VAL A 91 0.78 -5.92 1.65
N GLU A 92 0.73 -4.94 2.53
CA GLU A 92 1.91 -4.41 3.20
C GLU A 92 1.71 -4.41 4.72
N TYR A 93 2.79 -4.70 5.43
CA TYR A 93 2.91 -4.42 6.86
C TYR A 93 3.95 -3.34 7.08
N MET A 94 3.62 -2.34 7.90
CA MET A 94 4.56 -1.31 8.30
C MET A 94 4.79 -1.33 9.80
N ILE A 95 6.05 -1.30 10.21
CA ILE A 95 6.47 -1.32 11.63
C ILE A 95 7.46 -0.19 11.90
N PRO A 96 7.50 0.36 13.13
CA PRO A 96 8.47 1.39 13.46
C PRO A 96 9.88 0.81 13.58
N LYS A 97 10.89 1.64 13.30
CA LYS A 97 12.33 1.28 13.40
C LYS A 97 12.70 0.43 14.63
N ARG A 98 12.23 0.82 15.82
CA ARG A 98 12.50 0.10 17.08
C ARG A 98 12.04 -1.37 17.09
N VAL A 99 11.01 -1.72 16.31
CA VAL A 99 10.54 -3.11 16.17
C VAL A 99 11.34 -3.80 15.07
N TYR A 100 11.57 -3.11 13.95
CA TYR A 100 12.38 -3.63 12.86
C TYR A 100 13.79 -4.05 13.32
N GLU A 101 14.44 -3.25 14.17
CA GLU A 101 15.77 -3.55 14.70
C GLU A 101 15.83 -4.84 15.53
N THR A 102 14.70 -5.29 16.06
CA THR A 102 14.60 -6.54 16.84
C THR A 102 14.37 -7.79 15.98
N LEU A 103 14.13 -7.62 14.68
CA LEU A 103 13.91 -8.75 13.78
C LEU A 103 15.21 -9.55 13.56
N PRO A 104 15.11 -10.85 13.26
CA PRO A 104 16.24 -11.61 12.73
C PRO A 104 16.78 -10.98 11.44
N ASP A 105 18.08 -11.09 11.22
CA ASP A 105 18.74 -10.44 10.07
C ASP A 105 18.23 -10.95 8.71
N GLU A 106 17.89 -12.24 8.61
CA GLU A 106 17.25 -12.83 7.43
C GLU A 106 15.91 -12.16 7.14
N GLU A 107 15.11 -11.90 8.18
CA GLU A 107 13.81 -11.25 8.05
C GLU A 107 13.97 -9.78 7.65
N LYS A 108 14.95 -9.06 8.20
CA LYS A 108 15.24 -7.65 7.88
C LYS A 108 15.42 -7.40 6.37
N SER A 109 16.02 -8.36 5.67
CA SER A 109 16.25 -8.28 4.22
C SER A 109 14.98 -8.19 3.37
N LEU A 110 13.81 -8.50 3.95
CA LEU A 110 12.49 -8.46 3.32
C LEU A 110 11.77 -7.11 3.50
N TRP A 111 12.40 -6.13 4.15
CA TRP A 111 11.78 -4.85 4.44
C TRP A 111 12.51 -3.70 3.76
N HIS A 112 11.75 -2.66 3.41
CA HIS A 112 12.27 -1.39 2.88
C HIS A 112 12.07 -0.26 3.88
N SER A 113 12.91 0.77 3.79
CA SER A 113 12.67 2.02 4.54
C SER A 113 11.75 2.95 3.76
N HIS A 114 10.85 3.64 4.45
CA HIS A 114 10.01 4.69 3.85
C HIS A 114 10.72 6.05 3.77
N GLU A 115 11.99 6.14 4.19
CA GLU A 115 12.70 7.41 4.31
C GLU A 115 12.78 8.14 2.97
N PHE A 116 13.23 7.46 1.91
CA PHE A 116 13.30 8.06 0.58
C PHE A 116 11.92 8.41 0.03
N GLU A 117 10.92 7.55 0.21
CA GLU A 117 9.58 7.81 -0.32
C GLU A 117 8.96 9.08 0.26
N VAL A 118 9.14 9.27 1.57
CA VAL A 118 8.67 10.48 2.25
C VAL A 118 9.45 11.69 1.79
N LYS A 119 10.78 11.62 1.77
CA LYS A 119 11.65 12.78 1.50
C LYS A 119 11.66 13.21 0.04
N SER A 120 11.52 12.27 -0.88
CA SER A 120 11.41 12.55 -2.31
C SER A 120 10.04 13.13 -2.71
N GLY A 121 9.02 13.05 -1.84
CA GLY A 121 7.65 13.40 -2.22
C GLY A 121 6.94 12.32 -3.06
N MET A 122 7.59 11.18 -3.30
CA MET A 122 7.02 10.04 -4.01
C MET A 122 5.82 9.46 -3.28
N LEU A 123 5.89 9.30 -1.95
CA LEU A 123 4.75 8.86 -1.16
C LEU A 123 3.87 10.06 -0.80
N VAL A 124 2.57 9.98 -1.08
CA VAL A 124 1.59 11.00 -0.73
C VAL A 124 0.36 10.38 -0.07
N LEU A 125 -0.37 11.20 0.68
CA LEU A 125 -1.74 10.90 1.08
C LEU A 125 -2.66 11.72 0.18
N PRO A 126 -3.39 11.12 -0.78
CA PRO A 126 -4.29 11.89 -1.63
C PRO A 126 -5.37 12.61 -0.84
N LYS A 127 -5.64 13.87 -1.19
CA LYS A 127 -6.53 14.75 -0.44
C LYS A 127 -8.00 14.35 -0.55
N PRO A 128 -8.73 14.18 0.57
CA PRO A 128 -10.17 14.04 0.54
C PRO A 128 -10.85 15.30 -0.01
N SER A 129 -11.93 15.14 -0.78
CA SER A 129 -12.62 16.26 -1.44
C SER A 129 -13.22 17.27 -0.47
N TYR A 130 -13.54 16.86 0.76
CA TYR A 130 -14.17 17.67 1.80
C TYR A 130 -13.18 18.45 2.69
N VAL A 131 -11.87 18.33 2.47
CA VAL A 131 -10.83 19.05 3.23
C VAL A 131 -10.19 20.12 2.34
N THR A 132 -9.88 21.30 2.90
CA THR A 132 -9.17 22.35 2.16
C THR A 132 -7.72 21.94 1.88
N GLN A 133 -7.08 22.58 0.90
CA GLN A 133 -5.68 22.25 0.56
C GLN A 133 -4.74 22.50 1.74
N ASP A 134 -4.82 23.67 2.37
CA ASP A 134 -3.91 24.08 3.43
C ASP A 134 -4.03 23.20 4.68
N GLU A 135 -5.26 22.85 5.08
CA GLU A 135 -5.49 21.91 6.18
C GLU A 135 -4.90 20.53 5.87
N TRP A 136 -5.04 20.08 4.62
CA TRP A 136 -4.52 18.79 4.21
C TRP A 136 -3.00 18.74 4.15
N GLU A 137 -2.35 19.77 3.61
CA GLU A 137 -0.88 19.85 3.58
C GLU A 137 -0.29 19.77 5.00
N LEU A 138 -0.92 20.43 5.97
CA LEU A 138 -0.50 20.36 7.38
C LEU A 138 -0.68 18.96 7.95
N ALA A 139 -1.85 18.34 7.72
CA ALA A 139 -2.17 17.01 8.21
C ALA A 139 -1.28 15.93 7.59
N GLU A 140 -1.12 15.95 6.26
CA GLU A 140 -0.24 15.02 5.53
C GLU A 140 1.20 15.17 5.99
N ARG A 141 1.74 16.39 6.08
CA ARG A 141 3.10 16.63 6.59
C ARG A 141 3.27 16.09 8.02
N GLN A 142 2.24 16.16 8.87
CA GLN A 142 2.29 15.59 10.20
C GLN A 142 2.31 14.05 10.16
N ALA A 143 1.52 13.42 9.29
CA ALA A 143 1.55 11.97 9.08
C ALA A 143 2.93 11.51 8.57
N MET A 144 3.56 12.28 7.68
CA MET A 144 4.90 11.99 7.15
C MET A 144 6.00 11.95 8.22
N LYS A 145 5.86 12.68 9.33
CA LYS A 145 6.80 12.59 10.46
C LYS A 145 6.78 11.23 11.15
N GLU A 146 5.68 10.49 11.03
CA GLU A 146 5.60 9.12 11.53
C GLU A 146 6.05 8.13 10.46
N VAL A 147 5.52 8.27 9.22
CA VAL A 147 5.79 7.34 8.11
C VAL A 147 7.29 7.25 7.79
N VAL A 148 8.03 8.36 7.87
CA VAL A 148 9.48 8.39 7.57
C VAL A 148 10.30 7.41 8.43
N GLY A 149 9.80 7.04 9.62
CA GLY A 149 10.48 6.11 10.52
C GLY A 149 9.95 4.66 10.49
N LEU A 150 9.08 4.35 9.52
CA LEU A 150 8.52 3.03 9.34
C LEU A 150 9.35 2.21 8.33
N TYR A 151 9.29 0.89 8.51
CA TYR A 151 9.80 -0.11 7.57
C TYR A 151 8.61 -0.89 7.02
N GLY A 152 8.60 -1.13 5.72
CA GLY A 152 7.53 -1.80 4.99
C GLY A 152 7.94 -3.18 4.48
N LYS A 153 7.09 -4.19 4.68
CA LYS A 153 7.21 -5.51 4.04
C LYS A 153 5.99 -5.75 3.16
N THR A 154 6.25 -5.80 1.85
CA THR A 154 5.19 -5.77 0.85
C THR A 154 5.24 -6.98 -0.06
N TRP A 155 4.11 -7.63 -0.25
CA TRP A 155 3.95 -8.74 -1.20
C TRP A 155 2.85 -8.42 -2.19
N HIS A 156 3.18 -8.45 -3.48
CA HIS A 156 2.21 -8.40 -4.55
C HIS A 156 1.87 -9.81 -5.03
N PHE A 157 0.57 -10.12 -5.09
CA PHE A 157 -0.01 -11.34 -5.62
C PHE A 157 -0.38 -11.21 -7.11
N TRP A 158 -0.45 -9.99 -7.64
CA TRP A 158 -0.76 -9.74 -9.05
C TRP A 158 0.24 -8.76 -9.68
N GLN A 159 0.89 -9.21 -10.75
CA GLN A 159 1.76 -8.36 -11.59
C GLN A 159 0.95 -7.66 -12.69
N ILE A 160 0.32 -6.55 -12.35
CA ILE A 160 -0.63 -5.84 -13.23
C ILE A 160 -0.03 -5.30 -14.52
N ASP A 161 1.28 -5.09 -14.54
CA ASP A 161 2.03 -4.55 -15.68
C ASP A 161 2.37 -5.60 -16.74
N ARG A 162 2.12 -6.90 -16.48
CA ARG A 162 2.26 -7.97 -17.48
C ARG A 162 1.07 -8.09 -18.44
N GLY A 163 -0.06 -7.48 -18.10
CA GLY A 163 -1.31 -7.59 -18.87
C GLY A 163 -2.10 -8.89 -18.65
N ASP A 164 -1.74 -9.71 -17.65
CA ASP A 164 -2.48 -10.93 -17.33
C ASP A 164 -3.86 -10.62 -16.73
N GLU A 165 -4.91 -11.32 -17.18
CA GLU A 165 -6.30 -11.18 -16.69
C GLU A 165 -6.51 -11.76 -15.29
N LEU A 166 -5.60 -12.62 -14.81
CA LEU A 166 -5.65 -13.26 -13.50
C LEU A 166 -4.29 -13.10 -12.78
N PRO A 167 -4.24 -13.21 -11.44
CA PRO A 167 -3.01 -13.15 -10.67
C PRO A 167 -2.17 -14.43 -10.84
N LEU A 168 -1.46 -14.54 -11.97
CA LEU A 168 -0.68 -15.72 -12.31
C LEU A 168 0.71 -15.73 -11.66
N GLY A 169 1.10 -16.90 -11.15
CA GLY A 169 2.44 -17.16 -10.60
C GLY A 169 2.52 -16.98 -9.08
N TYR A 170 3.74 -16.88 -8.59
CA TYR A 170 4.02 -16.72 -7.15
C TYR A 170 3.95 -15.25 -6.72
N PRO A 171 3.66 -14.98 -5.43
CA PRO A 171 3.79 -13.65 -4.86
C PRO A 171 5.19 -13.06 -5.10
N LYS A 172 5.25 -11.76 -5.33
CA LYS A 172 6.48 -11.00 -5.53
C LYS A 172 6.74 -10.12 -4.32
N LEU A 173 7.96 -10.23 -3.77
CA LEU A 173 8.43 -9.28 -2.79
C LEU A 173 8.61 -7.93 -3.49
N MET A 174 7.99 -6.92 -2.93
CA MET A 174 8.10 -5.55 -3.41
C MET A 174 8.93 -4.72 -2.44
N GLY A 175 9.71 -3.82 -3.02
CA GLY A 175 10.49 -2.82 -2.32
C GLY A 175 10.10 -1.43 -2.75
N SER A 176 10.94 -0.47 -2.38
CA SER A 176 10.79 0.92 -2.82
C SER A 176 12.08 1.46 -3.41
N LEU A 177 11.98 2.64 -4.01
CA LEU A 177 13.13 3.44 -4.42
C LEU A 177 13.85 3.99 -3.19
N THR A 178 15.16 4.12 -3.30
CA THR A 178 16.05 4.70 -2.29
C THR A 178 16.88 5.87 -2.83
N ASP A 179 16.86 6.09 -4.15
CA ASP A 179 17.62 7.15 -4.80
C ASP A 179 16.92 7.65 -6.09
N HIS A 180 17.10 8.93 -6.41
CA HIS A 180 16.58 9.56 -7.61
C HIS A 180 17.20 9.01 -8.91
N ILE A 181 18.37 8.37 -8.85
CA ILE A 181 19.00 7.78 -10.05
C ILE A 181 18.32 6.49 -10.52
N GLN A 182 17.49 5.87 -9.69
CA GLN A 182 16.90 4.56 -9.97
C GLN A 182 15.76 4.64 -11.00
N VAL A 183 15.06 5.78 -11.05
CA VAL A 183 13.92 6.05 -11.94
C VAL A 183 13.85 7.55 -12.18
N ASP A 184 13.49 7.96 -13.41
CA ASP A 184 13.05 9.31 -13.69
C ASP A 184 11.68 9.57 -13.02
N LEU A 185 11.71 10.22 -11.85
CA LEU A 185 10.49 10.52 -11.07
C LEU A 185 9.56 11.50 -11.77
N ASP A 186 10.08 12.41 -12.62
CA ASP A 186 9.23 13.34 -13.36
C ASP A 186 8.31 12.58 -14.32
N LEU A 187 8.83 11.52 -14.96
CA LEU A 187 8.03 10.62 -15.81
C LEU A 187 7.16 9.67 -14.99
N ALA A 188 7.74 9.01 -13.98
CA ALA A 188 7.06 7.96 -13.23
C ALA A 188 5.86 8.48 -12.41
N LEU A 189 5.89 9.74 -11.98
CA LEU A 189 4.85 10.33 -11.13
C LEU A 189 3.91 11.28 -11.89
N ALA A 190 4.14 11.56 -13.18
CA ALA A 190 3.35 12.55 -13.92
C ALA A 190 1.84 12.27 -13.90
N GLU A 191 1.43 11.03 -14.22
CA GLU A 191 0.02 10.65 -14.24
C GLU A 191 -0.60 10.73 -12.85
N ARG A 192 0.13 10.25 -11.84
CA ARG A 192 -0.26 10.28 -10.43
C ARG A 192 -0.46 11.71 -9.94
N ASP A 193 0.51 12.58 -10.19
CA ASP A 193 0.51 13.99 -9.78
C ASP A 193 -0.67 14.74 -10.43
N MET A 194 -0.92 14.50 -11.72
CA MET A 194 -2.10 15.02 -12.40
C MET A 194 -3.41 14.50 -11.77
N LYS A 195 -3.50 13.19 -11.53
CA LYS A 195 -4.68 12.51 -10.97
C LYS A 195 -5.06 13.01 -9.59
N PHE A 196 -4.08 13.29 -8.73
CA PHE A 196 -4.32 13.75 -7.36
C PHE A 196 -4.16 15.26 -7.16
N GLY A 197 -3.80 16.00 -8.21
CA GLY A 197 -3.56 17.45 -8.12
C GLY A 197 -2.42 17.80 -7.17
N VAL A 198 -1.35 17.00 -7.18
CA VAL A 198 -0.16 17.18 -6.34
C VAL A 198 1.07 17.42 -7.20
N ASN A 199 2.14 17.94 -6.58
CA ASN A 199 3.46 18.03 -7.19
C ASN A 199 4.48 17.40 -6.24
N TYR A 200 5.14 16.32 -6.66
CA TYR A 200 6.07 15.59 -5.79
C TYR A 200 7.27 16.44 -5.34
N LYS A 201 7.74 17.40 -6.16
CA LYS A 201 8.83 18.31 -5.80
C LYS A 201 8.42 19.30 -4.71
N ASP A 202 7.19 19.81 -4.78
CA ASP A 202 6.63 20.65 -3.71
C ASP A 202 6.44 19.86 -2.41
N LYS A 203 6.01 18.59 -2.51
CA LYS A 203 5.95 17.66 -1.38
C LYS A 203 7.34 17.43 -0.78
N ALA A 204 8.36 17.17 -1.60
CA ALA A 204 9.74 17.00 -1.14
C ALA A 204 10.22 18.24 -0.37
N LYS A 205 10.03 19.43 -0.96
CA LYS A 205 10.42 20.71 -0.38
C LYS A 205 9.75 20.98 0.97
N SER A 206 8.43 20.73 1.08
CA SER A 206 7.70 20.92 2.35
C SER A 206 8.13 19.96 3.46
N ARG A 207 8.81 18.86 3.10
CA ARG A 207 9.27 17.80 3.99
C ARG A 207 10.78 17.86 4.29
N GLU A 208 11.52 18.84 3.75
CA GLU A 208 12.97 19.01 4.00
C GLU A 208 13.31 19.01 5.49
N THR A 209 12.47 19.64 6.32
CA THR A 209 12.66 19.76 7.79
C THR A 209 12.22 18.52 8.58
N ILE A 210 11.64 17.50 7.95
CA ILE A 210 11.31 16.24 8.63
C ILE A 210 12.62 15.49 8.93
N ALA A 211 12.85 15.23 10.22
CA ALA A 211 13.99 14.47 10.70
C ALA A 211 13.88 13.01 10.25
N CYS A 212 15.00 12.48 9.78
CA CYS A 212 15.13 11.10 9.30
C CYS A 212 15.87 10.27 10.36
N PRO A 213 15.33 9.12 10.78
CA PRO A 213 15.99 8.30 11.80
C PRO A 213 17.17 7.49 11.24
N GLY A 214 17.38 7.51 9.93
CA GLY A 214 18.42 6.77 9.23
C GLY A 214 17.97 5.34 8.88
N VAL A 215 18.45 4.86 7.74
CA VAL A 215 18.15 3.53 7.22
C VAL A 215 19.09 2.48 7.82
N HIS A 216 18.53 1.35 8.27
CA HIS A 216 19.32 0.23 8.76
C HIS A 216 20.04 -0.48 7.61
N PRO A 217 21.31 -0.89 7.75
CA PRO A 217 22.10 -1.45 6.64
C PRO A 217 21.57 -2.74 6.02
N LEU A 218 20.66 -3.46 6.68
CA LEU A 218 20.02 -4.67 6.14
C LEU A 218 18.66 -4.44 5.47
N ALA A 219 18.12 -3.22 5.53
CA ALA A 219 16.94 -2.85 4.77
C ALA A 219 17.30 -2.58 3.31
N ASP A 220 16.29 -2.56 2.44
CA ASP A 220 16.47 -2.20 1.03
C ASP A 220 17.51 -3.10 0.32
N SER A 221 17.58 -4.37 0.74
CA SER A 221 18.66 -5.31 0.41
C SER A 221 18.84 -5.53 -1.09
N TRP A 222 17.78 -5.36 -1.88
CA TRP A 222 17.81 -5.51 -3.34
C TRP A 222 18.58 -4.42 -4.08
N TRP A 223 18.91 -3.31 -3.42
CA TRP A 223 19.78 -2.27 -3.99
C TRP A 223 21.26 -2.41 -3.60
N GLN A 224 21.57 -3.37 -2.74
CA GLN A 224 22.92 -3.60 -2.27
C GLN A 224 23.65 -4.53 -3.24
N LYS A 225 24.89 -4.19 -3.60
CA LYS A 225 25.73 -5.09 -4.40
C LYS A 225 26.10 -6.29 -3.54
N THR A 226 25.66 -7.48 -3.96
CA THR A 226 26.19 -8.77 -3.49
C THR A 226 27.65 -8.94 -3.86
#